data_AF-A0A2J8VZN8-F1
#
_entry.id   AF-A0A2J8VZN8-F1
#
_cell.length_a   1.000
_cell.length_b   1.000
_cell.length_c   1.000
_cell.angle_alpha   90.00
_cell.angle_beta   90.00
_cell.angle_gamma   90.00
#
_symmetry.space_group_name_H-M   'P 1'
#
loop_
_entity.id
_entity.type
_entity.pdbx_description
1 polymer ?
#
loop_
_entity_poly.entity_id
_entity_poly.type
_entity_poly.pdbx_seq_one_letter_code
_entity_poly.pdbx_strand_id
1 'polypeptide(L)'
;QLIFPDLVEGLVLVNIDPNGKGWIDWAATKLSGLTSTLPDTVLSHLFSQEELVNNTELVQSYRQQIGNVVNQANLQLFWNMYNSRRDLDINRPGTVPNAKTLRCPVMLVVGDNAPAEDGVVECNSKLDPTTTTFLKMADSGGLPQVTQCPRPA
;
A
#
# COMPACT_ATOMS: atom_id res chain seq x y z
N GLN A 1 -3.65 7.11 14.67
CA GLN A 1 -2.96 8.33 15.15
C GLN A 1 -1.46 8.07 15.21
N LEU A 2 -0.60 9.01 14.79
CA LEU A 2 0.85 8.89 15.02
C LEU A 2 1.12 8.88 16.52
N ILE A 3 1.98 7.96 16.97
CA ILE A 3 2.36 7.85 18.39
C ILE A 3 3.11 9.13 18.84
N PHE A 4 3.88 9.74 17.92
CA PHE A 4 4.66 10.95 18.17
C PHE A 4 4.45 11.98 17.04
N PRO A 5 3.34 12.75 17.05
CA PRO A 5 3.02 13.67 15.96
C PRO A 5 4.03 14.81 15.81
N ASP A 6 4.65 15.25 16.91
CA ASP A 6 5.57 16.40 16.92
C ASP A 6 6.96 16.05 16.33
N LEU A 7 7.22 14.77 16.05
CA LEU A 7 8.45 14.29 15.41
C LEU A 7 8.29 14.09 13.90
N VAL A 8 7.11 14.36 13.34
CA VAL A 8 6.79 14.11 11.94
C VAL A 8 6.39 15.41 11.27
N GLU A 9 7.28 15.95 10.44
CA GLU A 9 7.04 17.19 9.68
C GLU A 9 6.21 16.97 8.42
N GLY A 10 6.19 15.75 7.88
CA GLY A 10 5.39 15.41 6.70
C GLY A 10 5.50 13.92 6.37
N LEU A 11 4.53 13.41 5.61
CA LEU A 11 4.50 12.01 5.18
C LEU A 11 4.23 11.90 3.68
N VAL A 12 4.99 11.05 2.99
CA VAL A 12 4.64 10.55 1.65
C VAL A 12 4.23 9.09 1.81
N LEU A 13 2.94 8.81 1.57
CA LEU A 13 2.35 7.50 1.79
C LEU A 13 2.00 6.89 0.44
N VAL A 14 2.84 5.97 -0.03
CA VAL A 14 2.65 5.25 -1.29
C VAL A 14 1.85 3.98 -1.02
N ASN A 15 0.76 3.76 -1.77
CA ASN A 15 -0.05 2.55 -1.69
C ASN A 15 -0.58 2.22 -0.27
N ILE A 16 -0.86 3.24 0.53
CA ILE A 16 -1.38 3.04 1.89
C ILE A 16 -2.80 2.47 1.87
N ASP A 17 -3.01 1.44 2.69
CA ASP A 17 -4.34 0.99 3.09
C ASP A 17 -4.49 1.21 4.61
N PRO A 18 -5.37 2.12 5.05
CA PRO A 18 -5.52 2.46 6.47
C PRO A 18 -6.35 1.43 7.24
N ASN A 19 -6.95 0.44 6.57
CA ASN A 19 -7.86 -0.52 7.17
C ASN A 19 -7.16 -1.87 7.43
N GLY A 20 -7.62 -2.56 8.46
CA GLY A 20 -7.37 -3.99 8.63
C GLY A 20 -8.04 -4.78 7.52
N LYS A 21 -7.49 -5.94 7.17
CA LYS A 21 -8.11 -6.81 6.16
C LYS A 21 -9.50 -7.23 6.63
N GLY A 22 -10.52 -6.92 5.82
CA GLY A 22 -11.87 -7.40 6.05
C GLY A 22 -11.92 -8.93 6.02
N TRP A 23 -12.94 -9.53 6.63
CA TRP A 23 -13.09 -10.99 6.68
C TRP A 23 -13.18 -11.61 5.26
N ILE A 24 -13.71 -10.88 4.28
CA ILE A 24 -13.77 -11.28 2.87
C ILE A 24 -12.36 -11.29 2.26
N ASP A 25 -11.59 -10.22 2.46
CA ASP A 25 -10.20 -10.15 1.97
C ASP A 25 -9.31 -11.18 2.67
N TRP A 26 -9.58 -11.46 3.94
CA TRP A 26 -8.93 -12.54 4.68
C TRP A 26 -9.24 -13.90 4.04
N ALA A 27 -10.51 -14.19 3.73
CA ALA A 27 -10.90 -15.44 3.10
C ALA A 27 -10.30 -15.59 1.70
N ALA A 28 -10.34 -14.52 0.89
CA ALA A 28 -9.70 -14.48 -0.41
C ALA A 28 -8.17 -14.71 -0.31
N THR A 29 -7.51 -14.08 0.65
CA THR A 29 -6.06 -14.29 0.92
C THR A 29 -5.77 -15.73 1.36
N LYS A 30 -6.66 -16.35 2.15
CA LYS A 30 -6.50 -17.75 2.57
C LYS A 30 -6.71 -18.73 1.41
N LEU A 31 -7.69 -18.50 0.56
CA LEU A 31 -7.96 -19.33 -0.62
C LEU A 31 -6.84 -19.21 -1.66
N SER A 32 -6.36 -18.00 -1.93
CA SER A 32 -5.21 -17.80 -2.83
C SER A 32 -3.91 -18.34 -2.22
N GLY A 33 -3.74 -18.25 -0.90
CA GLY A 33 -2.57 -18.81 -0.21
C GLY A 33 -2.47 -20.34 -0.22
N LEU A 34 -3.54 -21.05 -0.58
CA LEU A 34 -3.50 -22.52 -0.76
C LEU A 34 -2.91 -22.93 -2.10
N THR A 35 -2.94 -22.05 -3.11
CA THR A 35 -2.50 -22.34 -4.48
C THR A 35 -1.33 -21.47 -4.95
N SER A 36 -0.97 -20.43 -4.18
CA SER A 36 0.13 -19.51 -4.50
C SER A 36 1.29 -19.63 -3.52
N THR A 37 2.51 -19.41 -4.02
CA THR A 37 3.70 -19.34 -3.17
C THR A 37 3.77 -17.98 -2.47
N LEU A 38 4.52 -17.87 -1.35
CA LEU A 38 4.70 -16.60 -0.64
C LEU A 38 5.19 -15.47 -1.58
N PRO A 39 6.20 -15.68 -2.46
CA PRO A 39 6.57 -14.68 -3.47
C PRO A 39 5.43 -14.25 -4.38
N ASP A 40 4.58 -15.18 -4.85
CA ASP A 40 3.43 -14.85 -5.70
C ASP A 40 2.38 -14.00 -4.96
N THR A 41 2.13 -14.32 -3.69
CA THR A 41 1.21 -13.52 -2.87
C THR A 41 1.73 -12.11 -2.64
N VAL A 42 3.04 -11.94 -2.43
CA VAL A 42 3.66 -10.62 -2.29
C VAL A 42 3.64 -9.87 -3.62
N LEU A 43 3.94 -10.51 -4.74
CA LEU A 43 3.89 -9.89 -6.07
C LEU A 43 2.48 -9.41 -6.43
N SER A 44 1.44 -10.18 -6.12
CA SER A 44 0.05 -9.76 -6.34
C SER A 44 -0.41 -8.60 -5.45
N HIS A 45 0.32 -8.32 -4.37
CA HIS A 45 0.14 -7.11 -3.59
C HIS A 45 0.89 -5.90 -4.14
N LEU A 46 2.02 -6.12 -4.81
CA LEU A 46 2.89 -5.06 -5.32
C LEU A 46 2.52 -4.61 -6.74
N PHE A 47 1.93 -5.47 -7.56
CA PHE A 47 1.68 -5.23 -8.99
C PHE A 47 0.23 -5.48 -9.36
N SER A 48 -0.26 -4.77 -10.38
CA SER A 48 -1.58 -5.02 -10.94
C SER A 48 -1.64 -6.40 -11.62
N GLN A 49 -2.85 -6.94 -11.80
CA GLN A 49 -3.02 -8.20 -12.52
C GLN A 49 -2.51 -8.10 -13.96
N GLU A 50 -2.68 -6.94 -14.61
CA GLU A 50 -2.18 -6.71 -15.95
C GLU A 50 -0.64 -6.77 -15.99
N GLU A 51 0.05 -6.13 -15.04
CA GLU A 51 1.51 -6.19 -14.95
C GLU A 51 2.02 -7.63 -14.74
N LEU A 52 1.32 -8.40 -13.89
CA LEU A 52 1.66 -9.79 -13.60
C LEU A 52 1.44 -10.70 -14.80
N VAL A 53 0.32 -10.54 -15.52
CA VAL A 53 0.01 -11.32 -16.73
C VAL A 53 0.99 -10.98 -17.86
N ASN A 54 1.32 -9.70 -18.02
CA ASN A 54 2.29 -9.25 -19.01
C ASN A 54 3.73 -9.63 -18.65
N ASN A 55 3.98 -10.02 -17.40
CA ASN A 55 5.26 -10.52 -16.89
C ASN A 55 6.45 -9.65 -17.34
N THR A 56 6.33 -8.33 -17.14
CA THR A 56 7.33 -7.34 -17.55
C THR A 56 8.69 -7.62 -16.93
N GLU A 57 9.77 -7.04 -17.47
CA GLU A 57 11.12 -7.18 -16.90
C GLU A 57 11.17 -6.78 -15.42
N LEU A 58 10.39 -5.76 -15.03
CA LEU A 58 10.27 -5.33 -13.64
C LEU A 58 9.66 -6.43 -12.76
N VAL A 59 8.55 -7.04 -13.20
CA VAL A 59 7.90 -8.14 -12.47
C VAL A 59 8.83 -9.35 -12.37
N GLN A 60 9.54 -9.70 -13.44
CA GLN A 60 10.51 -10.80 -13.43
C GLN A 60 11.66 -10.52 -12.44
N SER A 61 12.19 -9.30 -12.44
CA SER A 61 13.25 -8.88 -11.52
C SER A 61 12.80 -8.98 -10.06
N TYR A 62 11.62 -8.42 -9.73
CA TYR A 62 11.07 -8.50 -8.37
C TYR A 62 10.75 -9.93 -7.94
N ARG A 63 10.24 -10.77 -8.85
CA ARG A 63 10.00 -12.19 -8.60
C ARG A 63 11.28 -12.92 -8.21
N GLN A 64 12.38 -12.68 -8.94
CA GLN A 64 13.68 -13.25 -8.63
C GLN A 64 14.22 -12.73 -7.29
N GLN A 65 14.12 -11.41 -7.03
CA GLN A 65 14.59 -10.82 -5.78
C GLN A 65 13.82 -11.36 -4.56
N ILE A 66 12.49 -11.38 -4.62
CA ILE A 66 11.65 -11.88 -3.53
C ILE A 66 11.86 -13.38 -3.34
N GLY A 67 11.98 -14.16 -4.42
CA GLY A 67 12.13 -15.61 -4.33
C GLY A 67 13.51 -16.07 -3.84
N ASN A 68 14.58 -15.39 -4.27
CA ASN A 68 15.95 -15.93 -4.14
C ASN A 68 16.88 -15.08 -3.26
N VAL A 69 16.56 -13.80 -3.02
CA VAL A 69 17.44 -12.88 -2.26
C VAL A 69 16.88 -12.61 -0.87
N VAL A 70 15.56 -12.44 -0.76
CA VAL A 70 14.90 -12.16 0.53
C VAL A 70 14.85 -13.42 1.40
N ASN A 71 15.12 -13.28 2.69
CA ASN A 71 14.93 -14.35 3.67
C ASN A 71 13.44 -14.72 3.79
N GLN A 72 13.08 -15.93 3.33
CA GLN A 72 11.69 -16.37 3.25
C GLN A 72 11.00 -16.49 4.63
N ALA A 73 11.74 -16.89 5.67
CA ALA A 73 11.18 -17.02 7.01
C ALA A 73 10.79 -15.65 7.59
N ASN A 74 11.68 -14.66 7.45
CA ASN A 74 11.40 -13.29 7.90
C ASN A 74 10.31 -12.64 7.04
N LEU A 75 10.30 -12.89 5.73
CA LEU A 75 9.26 -12.41 4.83
C LEU A 75 7.89 -12.94 5.23
N GLN A 76 7.78 -14.24 5.56
CA GLN A 76 6.53 -14.84 6.02
C GLN A 76 6.02 -14.16 7.30
N LEU A 77 6.91 -13.93 8.28
CA LEU A 77 6.56 -13.24 9.52
C LEU A 77 6.08 -11.81 9.24
N PHE A 78 6.80 -11.06 8.39
CA PHE A 78 6.43 -9.70 8.01
C PHE A 78 5.09 -9.65 7.27
N TRP A 79 4.88 -10.55 6.31
CA TRP A 79 3.63 -10.65 5.56
C TRP A 79 2.45 -11.00 6.47
N ASN A 80 2.64 -11.92 7.41
CA ASN A 80 1.63 -12.24 8.41
C ASN A 80 1.29 -11.03 9.29
N MET A 81 2.29 -10.26 9.73
CA MET A 81 2.06 -9.04 10.50
C MET A 81 1.26 -8.01 9.70
N TYR A 82 1.62 -7.78 8.44
CA TYR A 82 0.91 -6.85 7.56
C TYR A 82 -0.56 -7.26 7.33
N ASN A 83 -0.81 -8.55 7.11
CA ASN A 83 -2.17 -9.07 6.92
C ASN A 83 -3.01 -9.06 8.20
N SER A 84 -2.37 -9.01 9.38
CA SER A 84 -3.05 -8.96 10.68
C SER A 84 -3.17 -7.54 11.24
N ARG A 85 -2.85 -6.53 10.42
CA ARG A 85 -2.96 -5.12 10.83
C ARG A 85 -4.39 -4.78 11.25
N ARG A 86 -4.50 -3.84 12.18
CA ARG A 86 -5.78 -3.25 12.61
C ARG A 86 -5.99 -1.93 11.89
N ASP A 87 -7.22 -1.45 11.92
CA ASP A 87 -7.58 -0.14 11.43
C ASP A 87 -6.71 0.95 12.09
N LEU A 88 -6.28 1.92 11.28
CA LEU A 88 -5.54 3.09 11.76
C LEU A 88 -6.44 4.08 12.54
N ASP A 89 -7.76 3.88 12.43
CA ASP A 89 -8.83 4.68 13.04
C ASP A 89 -8.69 6.19 12.78
N ILE A 90 -8.34 6.54 11.54
CA ILE A 90 -8.30 7.93 11.08
C ILE A 90 -9.67 8.39 10.62
N ASN A 91 -10.06 9.59 11.05
CA ASN A 91 -11.32 10.20 10.67
C ASN A 91 -11.10 11.67 10.34
N ARG A 92 -11.86 12.17 9.36
CA ARG A 92 -11.77 13.55 8.92
C ARG A 92 -12.16 14.48 10.09
N PRO A 93 -11.39 15.55 10.36
CA PRO A 93 -11.78 16.51 11.39
C PRO A 93 -13.21 17.01 11.20
N GLY A 94 -14.00 17.01 12.28
CA GLY A 94 -15.39 17.49 12.28
C GLY A 94 -16.46 16.47 11.88
N THR A 95 -16.11 15.24 11.47
CA THR A 95 -17.12 14.21 11.16
C THR A 95 -17.56 13.40 12.37
N VAL A 96 -16.68 13.20 13.35
CA VAL A 96 -16.95 12.46 14.59
C VAL A 96 -16.36 13.19 15.81
N PRO A 97 -16.96 13.05 17.01
CA PRO A 97 -16.38 13.60 18.23
C PRO A 97 -14.96 13.05 18.47
N ASN A 98 -14.01 13.93 18.77
CA ASN A 98 -12.60 13.57 18.99
C ASN A 98 -11.94 12.81 17.82
N ALA A 99 -12.34 13.14 16.58
CA ALA A 99 -11.72 12.59 15.37
C ALA A 99 -10.19 12.66 15.45
N LYS A 100 -9.55 11.49 15.33
CA LYS A 100 -8.09 11.38 15.27
C LYS A 100 -7.67 11.39 13.81
N THR A 101 -6.70 12.23 13.46
CA THR A 101 -6.12 12.27 12.11
C THR A 101 -4.62 12.57 12.18
N LEU A 102 -3.96 12.56 11.02
CA LEU A 102 -2.57 13.00 10.86
C LEU A 102 -2.54 14.54 10.93
N ARG A 103 -1.61 15.10 11.72
CA ARG A 103 -1.48 16.56 11.91
C ARG A 103 -0.49 17.23 10.95
N CYS A 104 0.45 16.45 10.43
CA CYS A 104 1.44 16.91 9.48
C CYS A 104 0.85 16.91 8.06
N PRO A 105 1.44 17.69 7.13
CA PRO A 105 1.19 17.52 5.71
C PRO A 105 1.37 16.07 5.23
N VAL A 106 0.45 15.61 4.39
CA VAL A 106 0.47 14.25 3.82
C VAL A 106 0.38 14.33 2.30
N MET A 107 1.23 13.59 1.61
CA MET A 107 1.10 13.31 0.19
C MET A 107 0.76 11.83 0.01
N LEU A 108 -0.46 11.56 -0.42
CA LEU A 108 -0.90 10.22 -0.81
C LEU A 108 -0.52 9.97 -2.27
N VAL A 109 0.13 8.85 -2.54
CA VAL A 109 0.56 8.47 -3.89
C VAL A 109 0.04 7.08 -4.22
N VAL A 110 -0.58 6.94 -5.38
CA VAL A 110 -0.99 5.64 -5.92
C VAL A 110 -0.91 5.66 -7.44
N GLY A 111 -0.61 4.50 -8.02
CA GLY A 111 -0.69 4.35 -9.47
C GLY A 111 -2.11 4.04 -9.94
N ASP A 112 -2.43 4.46 -11.16
CA ASP A 112 -3.67 4.06 -11.81
C ASP A 112 -3.71 2.54 -12.01
N ASN A 113 -4.84 1.91 -11.67
CA ASN A 113 -5.04 0.45 -11.71
C ASN A 113 -4.14 -0.34 -10.75
N ALA A 114 -3.51 0.31 -9.77
CA ALA A 114 -2.74 -0.35 -8.73
C ALA A 114 -3.67 -1.13 -7.77
N PRO A 115 -3.24 -2.28 -7.20
CA PRO A 115 -4.03 -3.02 -6.22
C PRO A 115 -4.43 -2.21 -4.97
N ALA A 116 -3.71 -1.13 -4.68
CA ALA A 116 -3.94 -0.27 -3.52
C ALA A 116 -4.82 0.95 -3.80
N GLU A 117 -5.32 1.14 -5.04
CA GLU A 117 -6.07 2.34 -5.44
C GLU A 117 -7.23 2.64 -4.49
N ASP A 118 -8.12 1.68 -4.27
CA ASP A 118 -9.30 1.85 -3.42
C ASP A 118 -8.92 2.22 -1.98
N GLY A 119 -7.89 1.57 -1.42
CA GLY A 119 -7.41 1.85 -0.07
C GLY A 119 -6.84 3.27 0.08
N VAL A 120 -6.13 3.77 -0.94
CA VAL A 120 -5.58 5.13 -0.92
C VAL A 120 -6.69 6.17 -1.11
N VAL A 121 -7.65 5.92 -2.00
CA VAL A 121 -8.82 6.79 -2.20
C VAL A 121 -9.65 6.88 -0.91
N GLU A 122 -9.86 5.75 -0.24
CA GLU A 122 -10.54 5.74 1.06
C GLU A 122 -9.74 6.49 2.13
N CYS A 123 -8.41 6.31 2.18
CA CYS A 123 -7.52 7.06 3.07
C CYS A 123 -7.68 8.57 2.88
N ASN A 124 -7.67 9.04 1.62
CA ASN A 124 -7.87 10.45 1.29
C ASN A 124 -9.22 11.00 1.80
N SER A 125 -10.27 10.19 1.75
CA SER A 125 -11.59 10.57 2.27
C SER A 125 -11.58 10.79 3.79
N LYS A 126 -10.71 10.08 4.52
CA LYS A 126 -10.58 10.12 5.99
C LYS A 126 -9.58 11.17 6.49
N LEU A 127 -8.74 11.74 5.63
CA LEU A 127 -7.75 12.76 6.01
C LEU A 127 -8.30 14.19 5.89
N ASP A 128 -7.56 15.13 6.48
CA ASP A 128 -7.85 16.57 6.39
C ASP A 128 -7.47 17.09 4.99
N PRO A 129 -8.42 17.60 4.20
CA PRO A 129 -8.16 18.06 2.84
C PRO A 129 -7.28 19.32 2.77
N THR A 130 -7.12 20.08 3.86
CA THR A 130 -6.28 21.29 3.88
C THR A 130 -4.79 20.99 3.97
N THR A 131 -4.44 19.81 4.47
CA THR A 131 -3.05 19.36 4.68
C THR A 131 -2.71 18.09 3.90
N THR A 132 -3.65 17.55 3.12
CA THR A 132 -3.47 16.33 2.34
C THR A 132 -3.49 16.62 0.86
N THR A 133 -2.46 16.16 0.15
CA THR A 133 -2.39 16.15 -1.32
C THR A 133 -2.55 14.71 -1.81
N PHE A 134 -3.32 14.52 -2.88
CA PHE A 134 -3.51 13.21 -3.51
C PHE A 134 -2.95 13.22 -4.94
N LEU A 135 -1.96 12.38 -5.19
CA LEU A 135 -1.31 12.20 -6.48
C LEU A 135 -1.65 10.81 -7.02
N LYS A 136 -2.57 10.74 -7.97
CA LYS A 136 -2.81 9.54 -8.78
C LYS A 136 -1.95 9.60 -10.03
N MET A 137 -1.01 8.67 -10.17
CA MET A 137 -0.05 8.65 -11.27
C MET A 137 -0.56 7.77 -12.41
N ALA A 138 -0.83 8.37 -13.56
CA ALA A 138 -1.21 7.64 -14.77
C ALA A 138 -0.08 6.70 -15.22
N ASP A 139 -0.45 5.55 -15.80
CA ASP A 139 0.47 4.59 -16.43
C ASP A 139 1.66 4.18 -15.53
N SER A 140 1.41 4.04 -14.22
CA SER A 140 2.47 3.80 -13.24
C SER A 140 2.37 2.46 -12.51
N GLY A 141 1.22 1.78 -12.63
CA GLY A 141 1.00 0.45 -12.09
C GLY A 141 1.16 0.39 -10.57
N GLY A 142 1.53 -0.78 -10.05
CA GLY A 142 1.62 -1.01 -8.62
C GLY A 142 2.84 -0.37 -7.92
N LEU A 143 3.88 0.02 -8.64
CA LEU A 143 5.11 0.62 -8.07
C LEU A 143 5.46 1.99 -8.72
N PRO A 144 4.66 3.04 -8.47
CA PRO A 144 4.85 4.36 -9.08
C PRO A 144 6.23 4.98 -8.84
N GLN A 145 6.83 4.70 -7.67
CA GLN A 145 8.16 5.18 -7.31
C GLN A 145 9.29 4.58 -8.15
N VAL A 146 9.04 3.49 -8.88
CA VAL A 146 10.02 2.85 -9.77
C VAL A 146 9.71 3.16 -11.22
N THR A 147 8.44 3.07 -11.62
CA THR A 147 8.01 3.23 -13.02
C THR A 147 8.05 4.68 -13.49
N GLN A 148 7.82 5.64 -12.59
CA GLN A 148 7.70 7.07 -12.91
C GLN A 148 8.75 7.93 -12.19
N CYS A 149 9.83 7.32 -11.69
CA CYS A 149 10.94 8.08 -11.11
C CYS A 149 11.59 8.94 -12.20
N PRO A 150 11.73 10.26 -12.02
CA PRO A 150 12.45 11.09 -12.97
C PRO A 150 13.88 10.56 -13.11
N ARG A 151 14.29 10.16 -14.33
CA ARG A 151 15.70 9.87 -14.57
C ARG A 151 16.49 11.16 -14.31
N PRO A 152 17.59 11.13 -13.55
CA PRO A 152 18.43 12.32 -13.39
C PRO A 152 18.85 12.80 -14.79
N ALA A 153 18.63 14.09 -15.04
CA ALA A 153 19.02 14.77 -16.27
C ALA A 153 20.55 14.82 -16.42
#